data_AF-A0A2M8LDK8-F1
#
_entry.id   AF-A0A2M8LDK8-F1
#
_cell.length_a   1.000
_cell.length_b   1.000
_cell.length_c   1.000
_cell.angle_alpha   90.00
_cell.angle_beta   90.00
_cell.angle_gamma   90.00
#
_symmetry.space_group_name_H-M   'P 1'
#
loop_
_entity.id
_entity.type
_entity.pdbx_description
1 polymer ?
#
loop_
_entity_poly.entity_id
_entity_poly.type
_entity_poly.pdbx_seq_one_letter_code
_entity_poly.pdbx_strand_id
1 'polypeptide(L)'
;MMDTKKLTFTGLILLLIAAGAYVWYVALRPTPPVSTSTNNVSEVSSQTYLCNDDKSIATVFYKDDTVALPIANEPPTPNGSVHIRLNDGRTFSLPQTLSASGIRYANADESIIFWSKGNSAFIEEGNQKTYTGCIVTAEDSGGLPRVFENGSDGFSIRYPADYGVNTDYQYQAFGPGKEIGGASFTIPPAIAEGTNLSKDSYVSVEAIPQTQTCDAGLFLTDSGQGINLHEATEDGVTYSVASSTGAGAGNRYEETVYAIPGTNPCLAVRYLLHTTVLENYPPDTVTAYDRDILLAQFDAIRKTLVIGQ
;
A
#
# COMPACT_ATOMS: atom_id res chain seq x y z
N MET A 1 3.11 2.33 -97.86
CA MET A 1 1.99 3.11 -97.29
C MET A 1 1.53 2.40 -96.01
N MET A 2 2.14 2.74 -94.86
CA MET A 2 1.70 2.22 -93.57
C MET A 2 0.50 3.04 -93.10
N ASP A 3 -0.56 2.32 -92.75
CA ASP A 3 -1.90 2.80 -92.45
C ASP A 3 -1.90 3.69 -91.19
N THR A 4 -1.93 5.01 -91.41
CA THR A 4 -1.84 6.06 -90.38
C THR A 4 -2.95 5.96 -89.32
N LYS A 5 -4.01 5.20 -89.59
CA LYS A 5 -5.11 4.95 -88.64
C LYS A 5 -4.75 3.95 -87.54
N LYS A 6 -3.77 3.06 -87.75
CA LYS A 6 -3.33 2.13 -86.69
C LYS A 6 -2.42 2.82 -85.66
N LEU A 7 -1.70 3.85 -86.05
CA LEU A 7 -0.78 4.56 -85.16
C LEU A 7 -1.51 5.43 -84.13
N THR A 8 -2.64 6.03 -84.50
CA THR A 8 -3.46 6.85 -83.57
C THR A 8 -4.24 6.02 -82.56
N PHE A 9 -4.71 4.83 -82.93
CA PHE A 9 -5.44 3.95 -82.02
C PHE A 9 -4.52 3.34 -80.95
N THR A 10 -3.29 2.98 -81.33
CA THR A 10 -2.31 2.40 -80.40
C THR A 10 -1.81 3.44 -79.39
N GLY A 11 -1.64 4.70 -79.81
CA GLY A 11 -1.26 5.80 -78.92
C GLY A 11 -2.33 6.12 -77.87
N LEU A 12 -3.61 6.07 -78.24
CA LEU A 12 -4.72 6.35 -77.32
C LEU A 12 -4.84 5.27 -76.22
N ILE A 13 -4.62 4.00 -76.59
CA ILE A 13 -4.64 2.87 -75.63
C ILE A 13 -3.52 3.01 -74.60
N LEU A 14 -2.30 3.35 -75.04
CA LEU A 14 -1.18 3.55 -74.12
C LEU A 14 -1.43 4.71 -73.14
N LEU A 15 -2.08 5.78 -73.62
CA LEU A 15 -2.42 6.94 -72.80
C LEU A 15 -3.48 6.60 -71.75
N LEU A 16 -4.49 5.78 -72.11
CA LEU A 16 -5.50 5.28 -71.18
C LEU A 16 -4.92 4.30 -70.15
N ILE A 17 -3.97 3.44 -70.54
CA ILE A 17 -3.27 2.55 -69.61
C ILE A 17 -2.41 3.38 -68.64
N ALA A 18 -1.69 4.39 -69.12
CA ALA A 18 -0.89 5.27 -68.28
C ALA A 18 -1.76 6.08 -67.30
N ALA A 19 -2.90 6.60 -67.76
CA ALA A 19 -3.85 7.30 -66.90
C ALA A 19 -4.48 6.35 -65.86
N GLY A 20 -4.87 5.14 -66.26
CA GLY A 20 -5.38 4.11 -65.35
C GLY A 20 -4.35 3.68 -64.30
N ALA A 21 -3.10 3.47 -64.72
CA ALA A 21 -1.99 3.15 -63.82
C ALA A 21 -1.67 4.31 -62.86
N TYR A 22 -1.77 5.56 -63.33
CA TYR A 22 -1.58 6.74 -62.48
C TYR A 22 -2.69 6.88 -61.44
N VAL A 23 -3.95 6.72 -61.84
CA VAL A 23 -5.10 6.75 -60.92
C VAL A 23 -5.01 5.61 -59.91
N TRP A 24 -4.66 4.40 -60.35
CA TRP A 24 -4.43 3.25 -59.47
C TRP A 24 -3.28 3.50 -58.49
N TYR A 25 -2.17 4.07 -58.96
CA TYR A 25 -1.03 4.44 -58.13
C TYR A 25 -1.36 5.52 -57.09
N VAL A 26 -2.24 6.48 -57.43
CA VAL A 26 -2.68 7.53 -56.50
C VAL A 26 -3.73 6.99 -55.52
N ALA A 27 -4.67 6.17 -55.97
CA ALA A 27 -5.74 5.61 -55.15
C ALA A 27 -5.25 4.51 -54.18
N LEU A 28 -4.17 3.81 -54.52
CA LEU A 28 -3.55 2.80 -53.67
C LEU A 28 -2.31 3.30 -52.94
N ARG A 29 -2.03 4.61 -52.92
CA ARG A 29 -1.08 5.11 -51.92
C ARG A 29 -1.66 4.72 -50.56
N PRO A 30 -0.97 3.89 -49.76
CA PRO A 30 -1.32 3.76 -48.37
C PRO A 30 -1.33 5.20 -47.84
N THR A 31 -2.45 5.64 -47.28
CA THR A 31 -2.42 6.83 -46.44
C THR A 31 -1.23 6.63 -45.52
N PRO A 32 -0.24 7.55 -45.49
CA PRO A 32 0.81 7.44 -44.49
C PRO A 32 0.08 7.22 -43.16
N PRO A 33 0.49 6.22 -42.35
CA PRO A 33 -0.16 5.98 -41.08
C PRO A 33 -0.25 7.35 -40.41
N VAL A 34 -1.49 7.78 -40.13
CA VAL A 34 -1.71 8.96 -39.32
C VAL A 34 -0.93 8.65 -38.05
N SER A 35 0.17 9.35 -37.84
CA SER A 35 0.91 9.28 -36.60
C SER A 35 -0.07 9.78 -35.54
N THR A 36 -0.81 8.85 -34.94
CA THR A 36 -1.58 9.07 -33.73
C THR A 36 -0.62 9.74 -32.76
N SER A 37 -0.99 10.95 -32.34
CA SER A 37 -0.22 11.80 -31.46
C SER A 37 0.43 10.97 -30.35
N THR A 38 1.73 11.16 -30.18
CA THR A 38 2.43 10.86 -28.93
C THR A 38 1.62 11.45 -27.78
N ASN A 39 0.86 10.62 -27.06
CA ASN A 39 0.32 11.00 -25.77
C ASN A 39 1.52 11.17 -24.85
N ASN A 40 1.98 12.40 -24.67
CA ASN A 40 3.11 12.77 -23.80
C ASN A 40 2.71 12.77 -22.31
N VAL A 41 1.64 12.05 -21.97
CA VAL A 41 1.12 11.87 -20.62
C VAL A 41 1.39 10.41 -20.24
N SER A 42 2.28 10.22 -19.27
CA SER A 42 2.66 8.89 -18.78
C SER A 42 2.04 8.63 -17.42
N GLU A 43 1.53 7.42 -17.23
CA GLU A 43 1.21 6.89 -15.90
C GLU A 43 2.50 6.76 -15.07
N VAL A 44 2.48 7.31 -13.87
CA VAL A 44 3.62 7.34 -12.94
C VAL A 44 3.49 6.24 -11.90
N SER A 45 2.28 6.05 -11.36
CA SER A 45 2.01 5.09 -10.29
C SER A 45 0.51 4.95 -10.06
N SER A 46 0.08 3.82 -9.51
CA SER A 46 -1.26 3.61 -8.96
C SER A 46 -1.19 3.33 -7.47
N GLN A 47 -2.19 3.76 -6.70
CA GLN A 47 -2.29 3.46 -5.27
C GLN A 47 -3.73 3.15 -4.87
N THR A 48 -3.88 2.37 -3.81
CA THR A 48 -5.17 2.21 -3.11
C THR A 48 -5.01 2.70 -1.68
N TYR A 49 -5.88 3.63 -1.28
CA TYR A 49 -6.00 4.09 0.09
C TYR A 49 -7.25 3.50 0.73
N LEU A 50 -7.11 2.97 1.93
CA LEU A 50 -8.23 2.67 2.82
C LEU A 50 -8.39 3.81 3.80
N CYS A 51 -9.62 4.17 4.11
CA CYS A 51 -9.99 5.32 4.92
C CYS A 51 -10.97 4.90 6.01
N ASN A 52 -11.16 5.80 6.97
CA ASN A 52 -12.23 5.68 7.97
C ASN A 52 -13.61 5.43 7.34
N ASP A 53 -14.52 4.81 8.09
CA ASP A 53 -15.89 4.49 7.68
C ASP A 53 -15.97 3.52 6.49
N ASP A 54 -15.05 2.56 6.39
CA ASP A 54 -14.98 1.55 5.31
C ASP A 54 -14.91 2.18 3.89
N LYS A 55 -14.31 3.37 3.80
CA LYS A 55 -14.13 4.09 2.54
C LYS A 55 -12.82 3.72 1.87
N SER A 56 -12.76 3.84 0.54
CA SER A 56 -11.51 3.65 -0.19
C SER A 56 -11.36 4.56 -1.39
N ILE A 57 -10.12 4.90 -1.71
CA ILE A 57 -9.73 5.73 -2.85
C ILE A 57 -8.74 4.92 -3.70
N ALA A 58 -9.12 4.55 -4.92
CA ALA A 58 -8.18 4.03 -5.91
C ALA A 58 -7.71 5.18 -6.79
N THR A 59 -6.39 5.33 -6.94
CA THR A 59 -5.79 6.42 -7.73
C THR A 59 -4.85 5.89 -8.82
N VAL A 60 -4.80 6.61 -9.93
CA VAL A 60 -3.76 6.49 -10.96
C VAL A 60 -3.20 7.89 -11.22
N PHE A 61 -1.91 8.06 -10.98
CA PHE A 61 -1.21 9.33 -11.13
C PHE A 61 -0.55 9.42 -12.49
N TYR A 62 -0.66 10.59 -13.12
CA TYR A 62 -0.07 10.87 -14.42
C TYR A 62 0.83 12.10 -14.34
N LYS A 63 1.78 12.17 -15.26
CA LYS A 63 2.65 13.34 -15.45
C LYS A 63 2.69 13.70 -16.93
N ASP A 64 2.58 15.00 -17.20
CA ASP A 64 2.77 15.60 -18.51
C ASP A 64 4.21 16.14 -18.63
N ASP A 65 4.99 15.50 -19.49
CA ASP A 65 6.40 15.87 -19.74
C ASP A 65 6.54 17.04 -20.72
N THR A 66 5.44 17.58 -21.26
CA THR A 66 5.47 18.75 -22.16
C THR A 66 5.50 20.09 -21.44
N VAL A 67 5.19 20.10 -20.14
CA VAL A 67 5.23 21.32 -19.33
C VAL A 67 6.67 21.76 -19.12
N ALA A 68 6.98 22.99 -19.52
CA ALA A 68 8.32 23.56 -19.49
C ALA A 68 8.91 23.55 -18.07
N LEU A 69 10.24 23.40 -18.00
CA LEU A 69 10.97 23.43 -16.74
C LEU A 69 10.71 24.75 -15.98
N PRO A 70 10.74 24.73 -14.64
CA PRO A 70 10.54 25.92 -13.83
C PRO A 70 11.50 27.03 -14.25
N ILE A 71 10.97 28.23 -14.49
CA ILE A 71 11.78 29.43 -14.69
C ILE A 71 12.32 29.86 -13.32
N ALA A 72 13.59 30.25 -13.24
CA ALA A 72 14.19 30.69 -11.99
C ALA A 72 13.41 31.87 -11.39
N ASN A 73 13.05 31.75 -10.10
CA ASN A 73 12.23 32.69 -9.32
C ASN A 73 10.72 32.73 -9.68
N GLU A 74 10.22 31.79 -10.46
CA GLU A 74 8.77 31.60 -10.65
C GLU A 74 8.27 30.37 -9.88
N PRO A 75 7.01 30.38 -9.40
CA PRO A 75 6.40 29.18 -8.85
C PRO A 75 6.44 28.04 -9.89
N PRO A 76 6.73 26.80 -9.46
CA PRO A 76 6.68 25.67 -10.38
C PRO A 76 5.28 25.54 -10.96
N THR A 77 5.18 25.31 -12.27
CA THR A 77 3.89 25.00 -12.90
C THR A 77 3.58 23.52 -12.63
N PRO A 78 2.46 23.19 -11.96
CA PRO A 78 2.06 21.80 -11.78
C PRO A 78 1.83 21.11 -13.12
N ASN A 79 2.35 19.89 -13.27
CA ASN A 79 2.23 19.10 -14.50
C ASN A 79 1.70 17.68 -14.25
N GLY A 80 1.21 17.41 -13.04
CA GLY A 80 0.57 16.15 -12.69
C GLY A 80 -0.94 16.18 -12.88
N SER A 81 -1.53 14.99 -12.93
CA SER A 81 -2.96 14.78 -12.74
C SER A 81 -3.21 13.45 -12.05
N VAL A 82 -4.41 13.27 -11.51
CA VAL A 82 -4.82 12.02 -10.88
C VAL A 82 -6.20 11.60 -11.38
N HIS A 83 -6.33 10.32 -11.71
CA HIS A 83 -7.62 9.67 -11.87
C HIS A 83 -7.98 8.98 -10.57
N ILE A 84 -9.16 9.27 -10.05
CA ILE A 84 -9.65 8.77 -8.77
C ILE A 84 -10.90 7.93 -9.03
N ARG A 85 -11.01 6.79 -8.34
CA ARG A 85 -12.24 6.03 -8.20
C ARG A 85 -12.51 5.77 -6.73
N LEU A 86 -13.68 6.20 -6.27
CA LEU A 86 -14.15 5.98 -4.91
C LEU A 86 -14.89 4.65 -4.78
N ASN A 87 -14.98 4.10 -3.56
CA ASN A 87 -15.76 2.87 -3.32
C ASN A 87 -17.26 3.03 -3.58
N ASP A 88 -17.79 4.27 -3.56
CA ASP A 88 -19.16 4.59 -3.95
C ASP A 88 -19.40 4.62 -5.47
N GLY A 89 -18.36 4.38 -6.27
CA GLY A 89 -18.42 4.31 -7.73
C GLY A 89 -18.18 5.64 -8.46
N ARG A 90 -18.10 6.77 -7.75
CA ARG A 90 -17.75 8.06 -8.36
C ARG A 90 -16.31 8.06 -8.85
N THR A 91 -16.07 8.80 -9.93
CA THR A 91 -14.75 8.95 -10.54
C THR A 91 -14.44 10.40 -10.84
N PHE A 92 -13.17 10.78 -10.67
CA PHE A 92 -12.71 12.15 -10.94
C PHE A 92 -11.38 12.13 -11.70
N SER A 93 -11.20 13.10 -12.59
CA SER A 93 -9.90 13.43 -13.15
C SER A 93 -9.54 14.83 -12.67
N LEU A 94 -8.55 14.93 -11.80
CA LEU A 94 -8.18 16.18 -11.14
C LEU A 94 -6.78 16.62 -11.59
N PRO A 95 -6.60 17.84 -12.12
CA PRO A 95 -5.27 18.38 -12.35
C PRO A 95 -4.58 18.68 -11.01
N GLN A 96 -3.25 18.58 -11.00
CA GLN A 96 -2.44 19.03 -9.87
C GLN A 96 -2.54 20.55 -9.72
N THR A 97 -2.56 21.01 -8.48
CA THR A 97 -2.58 22.43 -8.11
C THR A 97 -1.43 22.75 -7.17
N LEU A 98 -1.12 24.03 -7.02
CA LEU A 98 -0.08 24.48 -6.09
C LEU A 98 -0.43 24.10 -4.64
N SER A 99 0.56 23.62 -3.89
CA SER A 99 0.44 23.23 -2.48
C SER A 99 1.67 23.66 -1.70
N ALA A 100 1.48 23.94 -0.40
CA ALA A 100 2.59 24.24 0.51
C ALA A 100 3.32 22.97 1.01
N SER A 101 2.59 21.85 1.10
CA SER A 101 3.10 20.54 1.52
C SER A 101 2.27 19.43 0.89
N GLY A 102 2.90 18.30 0.59
CA GLY A 102 2.24 17.21 -0.13
C GLY A 102 1.82 17.61 -1.55
N ILE A 103 0.99 16.77 -2.17
CA ILE A 103 0.51 16.95 -3.54
C ILE A 103 -1.00 17.13 -3.51
N ARG A 104 -1.46 18.28 -4.01
CA ARG A 104 -2.87 18.66 -4.09
C ARG A 104 -3.37 18.58 -5.52
N TYR A 105 -4.54 17.98 -5.70
CA TYR A 105 -5.25 17.91 -6.98
C TYR A 105 -6.67 18.44 -6.76
N ALA A 106 -7.15 19.29 -7.65
CA ALA A 106 -8.47 19.91 -7.50
C ALA A 106 -9.11 20.20 -8.85
N ASN A 107 -10.44 20.18 -8.90
CA ASN A 107 -11.17 20.68 -10.05
C ASN A 107 -11.19 22.22 -10.09
N ALA A 108 -11.67 22.80 -11.19
CA ALA A 108 -11.54 24.24 -11.46
C ALA A 108 -12.26 25.14 -10.45
N ASP A 109 -13.38 24.68 -9.87
CA ASP A 109 -14.15 25.40 -8.85
C ASP A 109 -13.77 24.99 -7.41
N GLU A 110 -12.77 24.12 -7.27
CA GLU A 110 -12.29 23.55 -6.01
C GLU A 110 -13.38 22.86 -5.17
N SER A 111 -14.50 22.48 -5.78
CA SER A 111 -15.55 21.73 -5.10
C SER A 111 -15.13 20.31 -4.74
N ILE A 112 -14.10 19.75 -5.40
CA ILE A 112 -13.49 18.46 -5.10
C ILE A 112 -11.97 18.64 -5.03
N ILE A 113 -11.39 18.30 -3.88
CA ILE A 113 -9.95 18.34 -3.64
C ILE A 113 -9.48 16.98 -3.14
N PHE A 114 -8.46 16.42 -3.80
CA PHE A 114 -7.70 15.28 -3.30
C PHE A 114 -6.32 15.75 -2.88
N TRP A 115 -5.93 15.45 -1.65
CA TRP A 115 -4.61 15.83 -1.13
C TRP A 115 -3.92 14.59 -0.58
N SER A 116 -2.71 14.33 -1.07
CA SER A 116 -1.84 13.24 -0.62
C SER A 116 -0.55 13.77 0.01
N LYS A 117 -0.07 13.11 1.05
CA LYS A 117 1.21 13.42 1.71
C LYS A 117 1.83 12.13 2.23
N GLY A 118 3.00 11.75 1.69
CA GLY A 118 3.59 10.45 2.00
C GLY A 118 2.59 9.33 1.69
N ASN A 119 2.29 8.50 2.70
CA ASN A 119 1.31 7.41 2.59
C ASN A 119 -0.11 7.81 2.99
N SER A 120 -0.33 9.08 3.39
CA SER A 120 -1.65 9.57 3.81
C SER A 120 -2.36 10.32 2.69
N ALA A 121 -3.70 10.33 2.73
CA ALA A 121 -4.52 11.17 1.87
C ALA A 121 -5.84 11.58 2.53
N PHE A 122 -6.52 12.53 1.91
CA PHE A 122 -7.92 12.85 2.18
C PHE A 122 -8.61 13.43 0.94
N ILE A 123 -9.95 13.40 0.95
CA ILE A 123 -10.79 14.11 -0.02
C ILE A 123 -11.65 15.14 0.72
N GLU A 124 -11.70 16.33 0.14
CA GLU A 124 -12.60 17.41 0.54
C GLU A 124 -13.63 17.66 -0.55
N GLU A 125 -14.90 17.74 -0.14
CA GLU A 125 -16.04 18.02 -1.01
C GLU A 125 -16.81 19.22 -0.43
N GLY A 126 -16.85 20.33 -1.15
CA GLY A 126 -17.56 21.54 -0.71
C GLY A 126 -17.10 22.05 0.67
N ASN A 127 -15.79 22.10 0.91
CA ASN A 127 -15.16 22.50 2.19
C ASN A 127 -15.38 21.53 3.36
N GLN A 128 -15.76 20.28 3.11
CA GLN A 128 -15.90 19.24 4.14
C GLN A 128 -15.04 18.03 3.78
N LYS A 129 -14.25 17.51 4.73
CA LYS A 129 -13.49 16.27 4.51
C LYS A 129 -14.44 15.07 4.56
N THR A 130 -14.62 14.40 3.42
CA THR A 130 -15.54 13.25 3.30
C THR A 130 -14.81 11.92 3.30
N TYR A 131 -13.52 11.91 2.97
CA TYR A 131 -12.60 10.78 3.12
C TYR A 131 -11.46 11.22 4.03
N THR A 132 -11.35 10.62 5.21
CA THR A 132 -10.37 10.99 6.25
C THR A 132 -9.60 9.76 6.71
N GLY A 133 -8.42 9.98 7.31
CA GLY A 133 -7.57 8.91 7.81
C GLY A 133 -7.06 7.98 6.72
N CYS A 134 -7.00 8.41 5.45
CA CYS A 134 -6.73 7.47 4.38
C CYS A 134 -5.25 7.07 4.33
N ILE A 135 -4.94 5.79 4.45
CA ILE A 135 -3.58 5.25 4.38
C ILE A 135 -3.43 4.31 3.17
N VAL A 136 -2.32 4.43 2.43
CA VAL A 136 -1.97 3.50 1.33
C VAL A 136 -1.88 2.08 1.87
N THR A 137 -2.32 1.11 1.09
CA THR A 137 -2.13 -0.31 1.39
C THR A 137 -0.85 -0.83 0.74
N ALA A 138 -0.07 -1.64 1.47
CA ALA A 138 1.01 -2.39 0.85
C ALA A 138 0.48 -3.32 -0.27
N GLU A 139 1.35 -3.68 -1.21
CA GLU A 139 1.04 -4.72 -2.20
C GLU A 139 0.91 -6.08 -1.52
N ASP A 140 0.06 -6.95 -2.07
CA ASP A 140 -0.01 -8.35 -1.62
C ASP A 140 1.18 -9.12 -2.21
N SER A 141 2.23 -9.31 -1.41
CA SER A 141 3.39 -10.12 -1.78
C SER A 141 3.13 -11.63 -1.71
N GLY A 142 1.92 -12.05 -1.31
CA GLY A 142 1.46 -13.44 -1.29
C GLY A 142 0.87 -13.83 0.07
N GLY A 143 -0.36 -14.35 0.06
CA GLY A 143 -0.98 -14.99 1.22
C GLY A 143 -1.59 -14.04 2.25
N LEU A 144 -1.60 -12.72 1.99
CA LEU A 144 -2.13 -11.70 2.91
C LEU A 144 -3.25 -10.88 2.24
N PRO A 145 -4.38 -11.53 1.86
CA PRO A 145 -5.40 -10.89 1.02
C PRO A 145 -6.25 -9.86 1.77
N ARG A 146 -6.20 -9.84 3.11
CA ARG A 146 -6.95 -8.88 3.93
C ARG A 146 -6.08 -7.70 4.27
N VAL A 147 -6.71 -6.55 4.42
CA VAL A 147 -6.07 -5.31 4.91
C VAL A 147 -6.87 -4.82 6.10
N PHE A 148 -6.18 -4.38 7.13
CA PHE A 148 -6.72 -3.62 8.25
C PHE A 148 -6.16 -2.21 8.19
N GLU A 149 -6.99 -1.23 8.53
CA GLU A 149 -6.65 0.19 8.52
C GLU A 149 -7.11 0.79 9.84
N ASN A 150 -6.30 1.67 10.41
CA ASN A 150 -6.64 2.47 11.57
C ASN A 150 -6.16 3.90 11.34
N GLY A 151 -7.09 4.74 10.89
CA GLY A 151 -6.78 6.12 10.51
C GLY A 151 -6.54 7.03 11.69
N SER A 152 -6.93 6.61 12.90
CA SER A 152 -6.65 7.32 14.15
C SER A 152 -5.19 7.17 14.56
N ASP A 153 -4.66 5.95 14.49
CA ASP A 153 -3.25 5.66 14.81
C ASP A 153 -2.33 5.80 13.58
N GLY A 154 -2.91 5.97 12.39
CA GLY A 154 -2.22 6.32 11.17
C GLY A 154 -1.49 5.15 10.53
N PHE A 155 -2.09 3.95 10.48
CA PHE A 155 -1.47 2.80 9.83
C PHE A 155 -2.43 1.91 9.04
N SER A 156 -1.87 1.16 8.10
CA SER A 156 -2.53 0.01 7.48
C SER A 156 -1.60 -1.21 7.52
N ILE A 157 -2.16 -2.41 7.55
CA ILE A 157 -1.41 -3.67 7.57
C ILE A 157 -2.19 -4.79 6.90
N ARG A 158 -1.51 -5.73 6.24
CA ARG A 158 -2.13 -6.92 5.65
C ARG A 158 -2.04 -8.13 6.55
N TYR A 159 -3.01 -9.03 6.43
CA TYR A 159 -3.06 -10.26 7.20
C TYR A 159 -3.72 -11.42 6.44
N PRO A 160 -3.48 -12.68 6.83
CA PRO A 160 -4.11 -13.85 6.23
C PRO A 160 -5.63 -13.85 6.41
N ALA A 161 -6.36 -14.48 5.49
CA ALA A 161 -7.83 -14.47 5.49
C ALA A 161 -8.47 -15.18 6.70
N ASP A 162 -7.73 -16.08 7.35
CA ASP A 162 -8.18 -16.94 8.43
C ASP A 162 -7.74 -16.48 9.83
N TYR A 163 -7.00 -15.37 9.93
CA TYR A 163 -6.66 -14.74 11.21
C TYR A 163 -7.87 -14.00 11.80
N GLY A 164 -8.03 -14.08 13.12
CA GLY A 164 -9.03 -13.31 13.85
C GLY A 164 -8.53 -11.89 14.12
N VAL A 165 -9.35 -10.87 13.85
CA VAL A 165 -9.01 -9.46 14.14
C VAL A 165 -9.71 -9.01 15.42
N ASN A 166 -8.96 -8.39 16.33
CA ASN A 166 -9.50 -7.67 17.48
C ASN A 166 -9.09 -6.20 17.41
N THR A 167 -10.07 -5.33 17.13
CA THR A 167 -9.88 -3.88 17.03
C THR A 167 -9.91 -3.15 18.38
N ASP A 168 -10.36 -3.84 19.42
CA ASP A 168 -10.41 -3.33 20.80
C ASP A 168 -9.28 -3.92 21.66
N TYR A 169 -8.17 -4.28 21.01
CA TYR A 169 -7.04 -4.92 21.66
C TYR A 169 -6.39 -3.98 22.68
N GLN A 170 -6.09 -4.54 23.86
CA GLN A 170 -5.41 -3.86 24.96
C GLN A 170 -4.36 -4.79 25.57
N TYR A 171 -3.11 -4.36 25.55
CA TYR A 171 -2.02 -5.03 26.25
C TYR A 171 -1.96 -4.57 27.71
N GLN A 172 -2.19 -5.47 28.66
CA GLN A 172 -2.47 -5.11 30.07
C GLN A 172 -1.30 -5.34 31.04
N ALA A 173 -0.13 -5.77 30.56
CA ALA A 173 0.96 -6.20 31.44
C ALA A 173 1.52 -5.04 32.32
N PHE A 174 1.31 -3.79 31.93
CA PHE A 174 1.74 -2.60 32.69
C PHE A 174 0.85 -2.25 33.89
N GLY A 175 -0.21 -3.03 34.12
CA GLY A 175 -1.18 -2.83 35.19
C GLY A 175 -2.33 -1.87 34.83
N PRO A 176 -3.30 -1.69 35.74
CA PRO A 176 -4.54 -0.98 35.45
C PRO A 176 -4.33 0.47 35.03
N GLY A 177 -4.98 0.89 33.94
CA GLY A 177 -4.92 2.26 33.41
C GLY A 177 -3.63 2.58 32.64
N LYS A 178 -2.80 1.57 32.35
CA LYS A 178 -1.57 1.68 31.55
C LYS A 178 -1.59 0.73 30.36
N GLU A 179 -2.78 0.37 29.91
CA GLU A 179 -2.96 -0.52 28.79
C GLU A 179 -2.40 0.11 27.51
N ILE A 180 -1.72 -0.69 26.68
CA ILE A 180 -1.30 -0.25 25.34
C ILE A 180 -2.38 -0.71 24.36
N GLY A 181 -3.01 0.26 23.70
CA GLY A 181 -4.06 0.00 22.72
C GLY A 181 -3.51 -0.33 21.34
N GLY A 182 -4.36 -0.92 20.49
CA GLY A 182 -4.04 -1.19 19.11
C GLY A 182 -5.00 -2.20 18.48
N ALA A 183 -4.51 -2.96 17.50
CA ALA A 183 -5.24 -4.06 16.89
C ALA A 183 -4.40 -5.34 16.92
N SER A 184 -5.02 -6.49 17.21
CA SER A 184 -4.35 -7.79 17.16
C SER A 184 -4.94 -8.72 16.10
N PHE A 185 -4.09 -9.60 15.58
CA PHE A 185 -4.36 -10.59 14.56
C PHE A 185 -3.99 -11.96 15.12
N THR A 186 -4.98 -12.67 15.64
CA THR A 186 -4.82 -13.96 16.30
C THR A 186 -4.77 -15.09 15.30
N ILE A 187 -3.87 -16.05 15.52
CA ILE A 187 -3.72 -17.21 14.65
C ILE A 187 -5.03 -18.01 14.53
N PRO A 188 -5.29 -18.66 13.38
CA PRO A 188 -6.38 -19.62 13.27
C PRO A 188 -6.18 -20.82 14.22
N PRO A 189 -7.25 -21.38 14.81
CA PRO A 189 -7.16 -22.54 15.70
C PRO A 189 -6.45 -23.76 15.09
N ALA A 190 -6.47 -23.89 13.76
CA ALA A 190 -5.85 -24.99 13.03
C ALA A 190 -4.32 -25.03 13.17
N ILE A 191 -3.66 -23.88 13.39
CA ILE A 191 -2.20 -23.83 13.60
C ILE A 191 -1.82 -24.38 14.99
N ALA A 192 -2.71 -24.23 15.97
CA ALA A 192 -2.49 -24.71 17.34
C ALA A 192 -2.90 -26.18 17.54
N GLU A 193 -3.78 -26.72 16.69
CA GLU A 193 -4.36 -28.05 16.86
C GLU A 193 -3.29 -29.16 16.84
N GLY A 194 -3.28 -30.02 17.88
CA GLY A 194 -2.31 -31.11 18.03
C GLY A 194 -0.89 -30.66 18.40
N THR A 195 -0.68 -29.36 18.65
CA THR A 195 0.60 -28.79 19.06
C THR A 195 0.53 -28.20 20.47
N ASN A 196 1.67 -27.83 21.04
CA ASN A 196 1.75 -27.12 22.31
C ASN A 196 1.62 -25.59 22.19
N LEU A 197 1.22 -25.08 21.01
CA LEU A 197 0.90 -23.67 20.82
C LEU A 197 -0.52 -23.36 21.31
N SER A 198 -0.68 -22.24 22.00
CA SER A 198 -1.98 -21.75 22.43
C SER A 198 -2.63 -20.87 21.35
N LYS A 199 -3.96 -20.98 21.27
CA LYS A 199 -4.80 -20.31 20.26
C LYS A 199 -4.88 -18.78 20.42
N ASP A 200 -4.36 -18.26 21.52
CA ASP A 200 -4.24 -16.83 21.82
C ASP A 200 -2.86 -16.27 21.46
N SER A 201 -2.06 -16.98 20.65
CA SER A 201 -0.86 -16.40 20.04
C SER A 201 -1.27 -15.45 18.90
N TYR A 202 -0.59 -14.31 18.78
CA TYR A 202 -0.96 -13.28 17.82
C TYR A 202 0.22 -12.40 17.40
N VAL A 203 -0.01 -11.65 16.34
CA VAL A 203 0.72 -10.42 16.02
C VAL A 203 -0.20 -9.22 16.26
N SER A 204 0.30 -8.13 16.82
CA SER A 204 -0.46 -6.89 17.02
C SER A 204 0.29 -5.68 16.50
N VAL A 205 -0.45 -4.63 16.13
CA VAL A 205 0.08 -3.28 15.95
C VAL A 205 -0.42 -2.44 17.12
N GLU A 206 0.51 -1.83 17.83
CA GLU A 206 0.29 -1.15 19.10
C GLU A 206 0.74 0.31 19.02
N ALA A 207 0.03 1.20 19.71
CA ALA A 207 0.28 2.62 19.69
C ALA A 207 0.44 3.18 21.11
N ILE A 208 1.55 3.89 21.37
CA ILE A 208 1.74 4.69 22.59
C ILE A 208 1.72 6.17 22.20
N PRO A 209 0.72 6.95 22.65
CA PRO A 209 0.63 8.36 22.28
C PRO A 209 1.69 9.21 22.99
N GLN A 210 2.12 10.31 22.35
CA GLN A 210 2.85 11.40 22.98
C GLN A 210 4.20 11.03 23.62
N THR A 211 4.88 10.03 23.07
CA THR A 211 6.23 9.64 23.51
C THR A 211 7.30 10.55 22.89
N GLN A 212 8.37 10.87 23.63
CA GLN A 212 9.50 11.64 23.11
C GLN A 212 10.37 10.82 22.13
N THR A 213 10.46 9.52 22.37
CA THR A 213 11.22 8.54 21.59
C THR A 213 10.32 7.34 21.34
N CYS A 214 10.47 6.69 20.19
CA CYS A 214 9.77 5.45 19.91
C CYS A 214 10.78 4.29 19.91
N ASP A 215 10.74 3.49 20.97
CA ASP A 215 11.65 2.37 21.23
C ASP A 215 10.87 1.15 21.71
N ALA A 216 11.28 -0.05 21.29
CA ALA A 216 10.57 -1.29 21.60
C ALA A 216 10.58 -1.63 23.10
N GLY A 217 11.55 -1.12 23.87
CA GLY A 217 11.56 -1.25 25.33
C GLY A 217 10.37 -0.58 26.01
N LEU A 218 9.72 0.41 25.38
CA LEU A 218 8.51 1.06 25.92
C LEU A 218 7.30 0.13 25.97
N PHE A 219 7.33 -0.94 25.20
CA PHE A 219 6.24 -1.91 25.04
C PHE A 219 6.45 -3.15 25.91
N LEU A 220 7.55 -3.26 26.64
CA LEU A 220 7.84 -4.40 27.51
C LEU A 220 7.96 -3.94 28.97
N THR A 221 7.41 -4.75 29.88
CA THR A 221 7.36 -4.44 31.32
C THR A 221 8.67 -4.71 32.05
N ASP A 222 9.56 -5.54 31.48
CA ASP A 222 10.83 -5.95 32.08
C ASP A 222 11.98 -4.96 31.77
N SER A 223 11.80 -3.68 32.09
CA SER A 223 12.66 -2.58 31.68
C SER A 223 14.07 -2.53 32.32
N GLY A 224 14.78 -3.65 32.52
CA GLY A 224 16.15 -3.54 33.04
C GLY A 224 17.11 -4.74 33.06
N GLN A 225 16.68 -6.01 32.97
CA GLN A 225 17.64 -7.13 33.11
C GLN A 225 17.41 -8.33 32.16
N GLY A 226 16.25 -8.44 31.49
CA GLY A 226 15.92 -9.55 30.59
C GLY A 226 15.56 -9.15 29.16
N ILE A 227 15.46 -7.86 28.85
CA ILE A 227 15.14 -7.38 27.52
C ILE A 227 16.40 -7.36 26.65
N ASN A 228 16.35 -8.04 25.51
CA ASN A 228 17.36 -7.92 24.47
C ASN A 228 16.96 -6.79 23.50
N LEU A 229 17.40 -5.56 23.79
CA LEU A 229 17.16 -4.39 22.96
C LEU A 229 18.28 -4.20 21.93
N HIS A 230 17.91 -4.09 20.66
CA HIS A 230 18.85 -3.81 19.56
C HIS A 230 18.14 -3.14 18.39
N GLU A 231 18.90 -2.61 17.43
CA GLU A 231 18.35 -2.12 16.17
C GLU A 231 18.44 -3.21 15.10
N ALA A 232 17.43 -3.28 14.24
CA ALA A 232 17.41 -4.13 13.05
C ALA A 232 16.95 -3.32 11.85
N THR A 233 17.60 -3.52 10.70
CA THR A 233 17.16 -2.92 9.43
C THR A 233 16.80 -4.04 8.46
N GLU A 234 15.56 -4.01 7.98
CA GLU A 234 15.01 -4.98 7.03
C GLU A 234 14.27 -4.23 5.93
N ASP A 235 14.55 -4.56 4.66
CA ASP A 235 13.86 -3.97 3.50
C ASP A 235 13.83 -2.43 3.49
N GLY A 236 14.87 -1.80 4.05
CA GLY A 236 15.00 -0.34 4.16
C GLY A 236 14.25 0.29 5.34
N VAL A 237 13.57 -0.51 6.18
CA VAL A 237 12.92 -0.07 7.41
C VAL A 237 13.81 -0.38 8.60
N THR A 238 14.10 0.63 9.41
CA THR A 238 14.81 0.44 10.70
C THR A 238 13.81 0.29 11.83
N TYR A 239 13.99 -0.74 12.62
CA TYR A 239 13.21 -1.06 13.81
C TYR A 239 14.10 -0.94 15.05
N SER A 240 13.54 -0.40 16.14
CA SER A 240 14.01 -0.76 17.48
C SER A 240 13.34 -2.08 17.84
N VAL A 241 14.12 -3.09 18.26
CA VAL A 241 13.67 -4.45 18.50
C VAL A 241 13.96 -4.85 19.93
N ALA A 242 12.95 -5.34 20.64
CA ALA A 242 13.06 -5.80 22.01
C ALA A 242 12.34 -7.14 22.18
N SER A 243 12.93 -8.08 22.91
CA SER A 243 12.28 -9.36 23.22
C SER A 243 12.28 -9.66 24.72
N SER A 244 11.23 -10.33 25.20
CA SER A 244 11.13 -10.88 26.56
C SER A 244 10.65 -12.32 26.54
N THR A 245 10.90 -13.04 27.63
CA THR A 245 10.34 -14.38 27.86
C THR A 245 9.75 -14.46 29.26
N GLY A 246 8.52 -14.94 29.38
CA GLY A 246 7.84 -15.20 30.64
C GLY A 246 7.51 -16.68 30.80
N ALA A 247 7.35 -17.14 32.04
CA ALA A 247 6.87 -18.49 32.33
C ALA A 247 5.97 -18.49 33.57
N GLY A 248 4.92 -19.31 33.54
CA GLY A 248 3.96 -19.39 34.65
C GLY A 248 2.99 -20.56 34.51
N ALA A 249 2.85 -21.36 35.57
CA ALA A 249 1.88 -22.45 35.66
C ALA A 249 1.91 -23.43 34.46
N GLY A 250 3.11 -23.78 33.97
CA GLY A 250 3.25 -24.69 32.83
C GLY A 250 3.11 -24.03 31.45
N ASN A 251 3.01 -22.71 31.40
CA ASN A 251 3.02 -21.92 30.17
C ASN A 251 4.34 -21.17 30.01
N ARG A 252 4.68 -20.88 28.75
CA ARG A 252 5.77 -20.00 28.32
C ARG A 252 5.21 -18.95 27.39
N TYR A 253 5.69 -17.73 27.57
CA TYR A 253 5.35 -16.58 26.75
C TYR A 253 6.64 -16.06 26.13
N GLU A 254 6.66 -15.90 24.81
CA GLU A 254 7.73 -15.19 24.11
C GLU A 254 7.12 -13.95 23.48
N GLU A 255 7.72 -12.80 23.75
CA GLU A 255 7.31 -11.54 23.15
C GLU A 255 8.47 -10.97 22.35
N THR A 256 8.19 -10.45 21.17
CA THR A 256 9.14 -9.67 20.37
C THR A 256 8.44 -8.45 19.83
N VAL A 257 8.97 -7.27 20.08
CA VAL A 257 8.41 -5.99 19.68
C VAL A 257 9.34 -5.33 18.67
N TYR A 258 8.77 -4.85 17.57
CA TYR A 258 9.42 -4.07 16.52
C TYR A 258 8.80 -2.67 16.51
N ALA A 259 9.38 -1.75 17.25
CA ALA A 259 8.97 -0.35 17.26
C ALA A 259 9.59 0.40 16.08
N ILE A 260 8.89 1.42 15.58
CA ILE A 260 9.33 2.22 14.44
C ILE A 260 9.80 3.60 14.93
N PRO A 261 11.14 3.82 15.00
CA PRO A 261 11.69 5.05 15.53
C PRO A 261 11.18 6.29 14.79
N GLY A 262 10.90 7.36 15.54
CA GLY A 262 10.45 8.64 15.00
C GLY A 262 8.95 8.77 14.73
N THR A 263 8.16 7.72 14.97
CA THR A 263 6.69 7.78 14.90
C THR A 263 6.09 8.45 16.14
N ASN A 264 4.99 9.18 15.94
CA ASN A 264 4.14 9.73 17.02
C ASN A 264 2.67 9.72 16.55
N PRO A 265 1.79 8.84 17.08
CA PRO A 265 2.04 7.91 18.20
C PRO A 265 3.19 6.96 17.91
N CYS A 266 3.89 6.51 18.96
CA CYS A 266 4.91 5.50 18.80
C CYS A 266 4.24 4.19 18.41
N LEU A 267 4.49 3.74 17.19
CA LEU A 267 3.92 2.53 16.63
C LEU A 267 4.91 1.37 16.76
N ALA A 268 4.40 0.21 17.16
CA ALA A 268 5.18 -1.02 17.19
C ALA A 268 4.36 -2.23 16.76
N VAL A 269 5.03 -3.24 16.22
CA VAL A 269 4.46 -4.56 15.98
C VAL A 269 4.94 -5.52 17.06
N ARG A 270 4.02 -6.16 17.78
CA ARG A 270 4.35 -7.20 18.77
C ARG A 270 4.01 -8.57 18.24
N TYR A 271 4.91 -9.52 18.44
CA TYR A 271 4.64 -10.94 18.38
C TYR A 271 4.45 -11.45 19.80
N LEU A 272 3.35 -12.16 20.06
CA LEU A 272 3.14 -12.88 21.29
C LEU A 272 2.93 -14.35 20.96
N LEU A 273 3.85 -15.19 21.41
CA LEU A 273 3.76 -16.64 21.30
C LEU A 273 3.47 -17.19 22.70
N HIS A 274 2.32 -17.82 22.86
CA HIS A 274 1.92 -18.48 24.09
C HIS A 274 1.96 -19.99 23.86
N THR A 275 2.78 -20.69 24.64
CA THR A 275 2.97 -22.13 24.51
C THR A 275 2.84 -22.81 25.87
N THR A 276 2.42 -24.07 25.85
CA THR A 276 2.45 -24.94 27.02
C THR A 276 3.70 -25.80 27.00
N VAL A 277 4.19 -26.16 28.20
CA VAL A 277 5.34 -27.03 28.37
C VAL A 277 4.96 -28.47 27.99
N LEU A 278 5.69 -29.08 27.05
CA LEU A 278 5.37 -30.41 26.49
C LEU A 278 5.33 -31.51 27.57
N GLU A 279 6.14 -31.35 28.61
CA GLU A 279 6.25 -32.26 29.74
C GLU A 279 4.95 -32.35 30.57
N ASN A 280 3.99 -31.44 30.35
CA ASN A 280 2.66 -31.48 30.97
C ASN A 280 1.69 -32.44 30.26
N TYR A 281 2.05 -32.95 29.08
CA TYR A 281 1.19 -33.82 28.28
C TYR A 281 1.60 -35.29 28.41
N PRO A 282 0.63 -36.24 28.33
CA PRO A 282 0.99 -37.63 28.13
C PRO A 282 1.83 -37.81 26.86
N PRO A 283 2.80 -38.74 26.84
CA PRO A 283 3.62 -39.02 25.67
C PRO A 283 2.77 -39.18 24.40
N ASP A 284 3.25 -38.63 23.28
CA ASP A 284 2.66 -38.74 21.94
C ASP A 284 1.24 -38.14 21.77
N THR A 285 0.76 -37.32 22.71
CA THR A 285 -0.56 -36.65 22.57
C THR A 285 -0.50 -35.25 21.96
N VAL A 286 0.65 -34.58 22.09
CA VAL A 286 0.89 -33.23 21.61
C VAL A 286 2.31 -33.14 21.06
N THR A 287 2.48 -32.39 19.97
CA THR A 287 3.79 -32.15 19.33
C THR A 287 4.26 -30.72 19.55
N ALA A 288 5.55 -30.46 19.35
CA ALA A 288 6.05 -29.09 19.27
C ALA A 288 5.44 -28.41 18.03
N TYR A 289 4.92 -27.19 18.19
CA TYR A 289 4.54 -26.38 17.03
C TYR A 289 5.76 -25.99 16.19
N ASP A 290 5.56 -25.73 14.91
CA ASP A 290 6.60 -25.22 14.03
C ASP A 290 6.77 -23.70 14.24
N ARG A 291 7.75 -23.35 15.07
CA ARG A 291 8.04 -21.96 15.45
C ARG A 291 8.51 -21.12 14.27
N ASP A 292 9.34 -21.68 13.40
CA ASP A 292 9.94 -20.93 12.30
C ASP A 292 8.89 -20.61 11.23
N ILE A 293 7.96 -21.55 10.96
CA ILE A 293 6.82 -21.28 10.07
C ILE A 293 5.93 -20.16 10.64
N LEU A 294 5.61 -20.20 11.94
CA LEU A 294 4.76 -19.18 12.55
C LEU A 294 5.43 -17.80 12.53
N LEU A 295 6.71 -17.72 12.87
CA LEU A 295 7.44 -16.45 12.82
C LEU A 295 7.57 -15.92 11.39
N ALA A 296 7.77 -16.78 10.39
CA ALA A 296 7.76 -16.35 9.00
C ALA A 296 6.40 -15.75 8.58
N GLN A 297 5.28 -16.26 9.10
CA GLN A 297 3.96 -15.67 8.87
C GLN A 297 3.82 -14.30 9.57
N PHE A 298 4.29 -14.19 10.82
CA PHE A 298 4.28 -12.92 11.55
C PHE A 298 5.20 -11.86 10.91
N ASP A 299 6.34 -12.26 10.37
CA ASP A 299 7.23 -11.40 9.58
C ASP A 299 6.55 -10.93 8.30
N ALA A 300 5.89 -11.85 7.57
CA ALA A 300 5.14 -11.48 6.38
C ALA A 300 4.07 -10.41 6.69
N ILE A 301 3.33 -10.55 7.80
CA ILE A 301 2.36 -9.56 8.28
C ILE A 301 3.05 -8.23 8.60
N ARG A 302 4.06 -8.22 9.50
CA ARG A 302 4.77 -7.01 9.94
C ARG A 302 5.31 -6.20 8.77
N LYS A 303 5.87 -6.85 7.76
CA LYS A 303 6.49 -6.19 6.60
C LYS A 303 5.49 -5.46 5.70
N THR A 304 4.20 -5.72 5.87
CA THR A 304 3.14 -4.98 5.15
C THR A 304 2.64 -3.74 5.90
N LEU A 305 3.19 -3.45 7.08
CA LEU A 305 2.81 -2.25 7.84
C LEU A 305 3.20 -0.99 7.06
N VAL A 306 2.20 -0.17 6.74
CA VAL A 306 2.36 1.15 6.14
C VAL A 306 1.92 2.20 7.16
N ILE A 307 2.77 3.20 7.39
CA ILE A 307 2.47 4.31 8.31
C ILE A 307 2.13 5.56 7.50
N GLY A 308 1.04 6.24 7.86
CA GLY A 308 0.66 7.56 7.39
C GLY A 308 1.55 8.66 7.97
N GLN A 309 1.92 9.64 7.14
CA GLN A 309 2.75 10.80 7.52
C GLN A 309 2.08 12.14 7.14
#